data_AF-A0A222FLY6-F1
#
_entry.id   AF-A0A222FLY6-F1
#
_cell.length_a   1.000
_cell.length_b   1.000
_cell.length_c   1.000
_cell.angle_alpha   90.00
_cell.angle_beta   90.00
_cell.angle_gamma   90.00
#
_symmetry.space_group_name_H-M   'P 1'
#
loop_
_entity.id
_entity.type
_entity.pdbx_description
1 polymer ?
#
loop_
_entity_poly.entity_id
_entity_poly.type
_entity_poly.pdbx_seq_one_letter_code
_entity_poly.pdbx_strand_id
1 'polypeptide(L)'
;MMKNHDVRWHKAQQLLDENALDIATMAACLGEEEARLNTMLTDAPSRSIPDKLARQMEQTFSKPGGWLDQHDDGGISFDLFGE
;
A
#
# COMPACT_ATOMS: atom_id res chain seq x y z
N MET A 1 12.12 14.75 14.70
CA MET A 1 12.69 13.59 13.98
C MET A 1 11.64 13.13 13.00
N MET A 2 11.80 13.40 11.70
CA MET A 2 10.99 12.74 10.67
C MET A 2 11.39 11.28 10.70
N LYS A 3 10.49 10.40 11.18
CA LYS A 3 10.67 8.96 11.02
C LYS A 3 10.56 8.73 9.52
N ASN A 4 11.61 8.18 8.88
CA ASN A 4 11.54 7.79 7.47
C ASN A 4 10.36 6.85 7.31
N HIS A 5 9.25 7.36 6.79
CA HIS A 5 8.14 6.53 6.39
C HIS A 5 8.64 5.64 5.24
N ASP A 6 8.41 4.34 5.41
CA ASP A 6 8.80 3.32 4.45
C ASP A 6 8.08 3.58 3.11
N VAL A 7 8.72 3.30 1.97
CA VAL A 7 8.11 3.50 0.64
C VAL A 7 6.75 2.81 0.53
N ARG A 8 6.62 1.64 1.17
CA ARG A 8 5.37 0.87 1.20
C ARG A 8 4.28 1.59 1.98
N TRP A 9 4.65 2.34 3.03
CA TRP A 9 3.69 3.15 3.78
C TRP A 9 3.11 4.26 2.91
N HIS A 10 3.96 5.02 2.21
CA HIS A 10 3.51 6.08 1.31
C HIS A 10 2.59 5.55 0.19
N LYS A 11 2.98 4.42 -0.41
CA LYS A 11 2.18 3.75 -1.44
C LYS A 11 0.86 3.20 -0.88
N ALA A 12 0.84 2.70 0.35
CA ALA A 12 -0.40 2.28 1.01
C ALA A 12 -1.32 3.47 1.35
N GLN A 13 -0.77 4.62 1.77
CA GLN A 13 -1.56 5.84 1.93
C GLN A 13 -2.16 6.30 0.59
N GLN A 14 -1.39 6.22 -0.50
CA GLN A 14 -1.90 6.48 -1.85
C GLN A 14 -3.06 5.56 -2.20
N LEU A 15 -3.02 4.27 -1.85
CA LEU A 15 -4.14 3.36 -2.07
C LEU A 15 -5.40 3.77 -1.30
N LEU A 16 -5.25 4.22 -0.04
CA LEU A 16 -6.37 4.69 0.76
C LEU A 16 -7.02 5.94 0.15
N ASP A 17 -6.20 6.89 -0.30
CA ASP A 17 -6.66 8.12 -0.95
C ASP A 17 -7.32 7.84 -2.32
N GLU A 18 -6.64 7.09 -3.20
CA GLU A 18 -7.13 6.76 -4.56
C GLU A 18 -8.47 6.01 -4.53
N ASN A 19 -8.70 5.17 -3.53
CA ASN A 19 -9.92 4.38 -3.41
C ASN A 19 -10.95 5.00 -2.45
N ALA A 20 -10.63 6.15 -1.82
CA ALA A 20 -11.42 6.77 -0.77
C ALA A 20 -11.82 5.80 0.36
N LEU A 21 -10.86 4.98 0.81
CA LEU A 21 -11.05 3.95 1.83
C LEU A 21 -10.35 4.31 3.13
N ASP A 22 -10.94 3.91 4.25
CA ASP A 22 -10.28 3.94 5.56
C ASP A 22 -9.53 2.62 5.82
N ILE A 23 -8.63 2.61 6.82
CA ILE A 23 -7.86 1.44 7.26
C ILE A 23 -8.80 0.26 7.59
N ALA A 24 -9.96 0.53 8.19
CA ALA A 24 -10.96 -0.49 8.49
C ALA A 24 -11.47 -1.20 7.22
N THR A 25 -11.77 -0.41 6.17
CA THR A 25 -12.25 -0.95 4.89
C THR A 25 -11.14 -1.69 4.16
N MET A 26 -9.91 -1.14 4.18
CA MET A 26 -8.75 -1.82 3.61
C MET A 26 -8.51 -3.17 4.30
N ALA A 27 -8.64 -3.24 5.62
CA ALA A 27 -8.52 -4.48 6.38
C ALA A 27 -9.56 -5.52 5.96
N ALA A 28 -10.81 -5.11 5.79
CA ALA A 28 -11.88 -5.97 5.28
C ALA A 28 -11.58 -6.49 3.87
N CYS A 29 -11.11 -5.64 2.95
CA CYS A 29 -10.74 -6.04 1.59
C CYS A 29 -9.55 -6.99 1.54
N LEU A 30 -8.61 -6.85 2.48
CA LEU A 30 -7.46 -7.74 2.59
C LEU A 30 -7.80 -9.02 3.38
N GLY A 31 -8.90 -9.07 4.13
CA GLY A 31 -9.15 -10.17 5.07
C GLY A 31 -8.13 -10.20 6.21
N GLU A 32 -7.60 -9.05 6.58
CA GLU A 32 -6.64 -8.86 7.67
C GLU A 32 -7.32 -8.17 8.87
N GLU A 33 -6.73 -8.30 10.06
CA GLU A 33 -7.25 -7.59 11.23
C GLU A 33 -6.96 -6.09 11.15
N GLU A 34 -7.98 -5.27 11.35
CA GLU A 34 -7.86 -3.81 11.37
C GLU A 34 -6.78 -3.34 12.35
N ALA A 35 -6.74 -3.91 13.56
CA ALA A 35 -5.73 -3.57 14.56
C ALA A 35 -4.30 -3.79 14.04
N ARG A 36 -4.09 -4.86 13.26
CA ARG A 36 -2.79 -5.18 12.66
C ARG A 36 -2.40 -4.15 11.61
N LEU A 37 -3.32 -3.78 10.71
CA LEU A 37 -3.08 -2.74 9.71
C LEU A 37 -2.90 -1.37 10.35
N ASN A 38 -3.64 -1.06 11.41
CA ASN A 38 -3.50 0.18 12.18
C ASN A 38 -2.08 0.32 12.74
N THR A 39 -1.42 -0.76 13.18
CA THR A 39 -0.02 -0.68 13.65
C THR A 39 0.99 -0.29 12.57
N MET A 40 0.61 -0.45 11.29
CA MET A 40 1.45 -0.27 10.11
C MET A 40 1.09 0.95 9.27
N LEU A 41 -0.19 1.37 9.25
CA LEU A 41 -0.72 2.43 8.37
C LEU A 41 -1.10 3.71 9.13
N THR A 42 -0.95 3.73 10.44
CA THR A 42 -0.99 4.95 11.26
C THR A 42 0.12 5.94 10.85
N ASP A 43 -0.07 7.23 11.17
CA ASP A 43 0.92 8.31 10.99
C ASP A 43 2.27 8.00 11.67
N ALA A 44 2.24 7.26 12.78
CA ALA A 44 3.42 6.82 13.51
C ALA A 44 3.55 5.29 13.47
N PRO A 45 3.88 4.69 12.30
CA PRO A 45 3.88 3.25 12.17
C PRO A 45 4.88 2.62 13.14
N SER A 46 4.40 1.61 13.86
CA SER A 46 5.23 0.82 14.79
C SER A 46 5.87 -0.38 14.10
N ARG A 47 5.35 -0.75 12.93
CA ARG A 47 5.77 -1.90 12.12
C ARG A 47 5.77 -1.52 10.64
N SER A 48 6.73 -2.07 9.90
CA SER A 48 6.75 -1.98 8.44
C SER A 48 5.81 -3.02 7.82
N ILE A 49 5.38 -2.76 6.58
CA ILE A 49 4.53 -3.67 5.79
C ILE A 49 5.38 -4.86 5.33
N PRO A 50 5.10 -6.10 5.79
CA PRO A 50 5.84 -7.28 5.36
C PRO A 50 5.54 -7.62 3.90
N ASP A 51 6.47 -8.32 3.23
CA ASP A 51 6.35 -8.63 1.80
C ASP A 51 5.04 -9.32 1.43
N LYS A 52 4.61 -10.30 2.24
CA LYS A 52 3.35 -11.01 2.04
C LYS A 52 2.14 -10.04 2.00
N LEU A 53 2.11 -9.08 2.92
CA LEU A 53 1.04 -8.09 2.98
C LEU A 53 1.12 -7.11 1.80
N ALA A 54 2.33 -6.73 1.39
CA ALA A 54 2.53 -5.89 0.20
C ALA A 54 2.00 -6.57 -1.07
N ARG A 55 2.33 -7.85 -1.30
CA ARG A 55 1.79 -8.60 -2.46
C ARG A 55 0.26 -8.72 -2.42
N GLN A 56 -0.29 -8.90 -1.22
CA GLN A 56 -1.73 -8.99 -1.02
C GLN A 56 -2.44 -7.66 -1.32
N MET A 57 -1.87 -6.54 -0.88
CA MET A 57 -2.34 -5.20 -1.24
C MET A 57 -2.28 -4.96 -2.75
N GLU A 58 -1.17 -5.31 -3.41
CA GLU A 58 -1.07 -5.19 -4.87
C GLU A 58 -2.16 -5.97 -5.59
N GLN A 59 -2.43 -7.21 -5.17
CA GLN A 59 -3.47 -8.04 -5.77
C GLN A 59 -4.88 -7.49 -5.52
N THR A 60 -5.20 -7.12 -4.28
CA THR A 60 -6.52 -6.59 -3.91
C THR A 60 -6.84 -5.28 -4.63
N PHE A 61 -5.84 -4.42 -4.84
CA PHE A 61 -6.00 -3.12 -5.49
C PHE A 61 -5.59 -3.12 -6.97
N SER A 62 -5.44 -4.29 -7.59
CA SER A 62 -5.07 -4.45 -9.01
C SER A 62 -3.83 -3.65 -9.44
N LYS A 63 -2.83 -3.54 -8.56
CA LYS A 63 -1.53 -2.92 -8.86
C LYS A 63 -0.54 -3.98 -9.35
N PRO A 64 0.45 -3.61 -10.18
CA PRO A 64 1.47 -4.56 -10.64
C PRO A 64 2.34 -5.04 -9.47
N GLY A 65 2.83 -6.28 -9.58
CA GLY A 65 3.74 -6.84 -8.60
C GLY A 65 5.02 -6.01 -8.49
N GLY A 66 5.30 -5.46 -7.32
CA GLY A 66 6.48 -4.65 -7.02
C GLY A 66 6.13 -3.19 -6.77
N TRP A 67 4.90 -2.77 -7.07
CA TRP A 67 4.46 -1.39 -6.98
C TRP A 67 4.59 -0.79 -5.58
N LEU A 68 4.35 -1.56 -4.50
CA LEU A 68 4.50 -1.06 -3.14
C LEU A 68 5.97 -0.82 -2.75
N ASP A 69 6.91 -1.48 -3.42
CA ASP A 69 8.35 -1.38 -3.17
C ASP A 69 9.03 -0.31 -4.05
N GLN A 70 8.35 0.17 -5.09
CA GLN A 70 8.87 1.17 -6.01
C GLN A 70 8.92 2.54 -5.35
N HIS A 71 10.14 3.07 -5.20
CA HIS A 71 10.32 4.50 -4.98
C HIS A 71 9.78 5.24 -6.20
N ASP A 72 9.07 6.34 -5.95
CA ASP A 72 8.52 7.22 -6.98
C ASP A 72 9.66 8.00 -7.68
N ASP A 73 10.56 7.27 -8.32
CA ASP A 73 11.57 7.79 -9.23
C ASP A 73 10.97 7.58 -10.64
N GLY A 74 10.52 8.68 -11.24
CA GLY A 74 9.50 8.68 -12.29
C GLY A 74 9.84 7.94 -13.60
N GLY A 75 8.76 7.53 -14.28
CA GLY A 75 8.77 6.82 -15.57
C GLY A 75 8.80 5.31 -15.35
N ILE A 76 7.91 4.48 -15.91
CA ILE A 76 7.59 4.39 -17.34
C ILE A 76 6.17 3.83 -17.50
N SER A 77 5.45 4.43 -18.46
CA SER A 77 4.16 4.12 -19.09
C SER A 77 3.55 2.74 -18.85
N PHE A 78 2.35 2.71 -18.26
CA PHE A 78 1.43 1.60 -18.45
C PHE A 78 0.83 1.74 -19.86
N ASP A 79 1.14 0.80 -20.75
CA ASP A 79 0.42 0.65 -22.00
C ASP A 79 -1.00 0.13 -21.66
N LEU A 80 -1.98 1.04 -21.74
CA LEU A 80 -3.39 0.79 -21.45
C LEU A 80 -4.15 0.28 -22.69
N PHE A 81 -3.49 -0.28 -23.71
CA PHE A 81 -4.17 -0.87 -24.87
C PHE A 81 -3.40 -2.09 -25.40
N GLY A 82 -3.74 -3.27 -24.87
CA GLY A 82 -3.31 -4.54 -25.46
C GLY A 82 -3.75 -4.67 -26.92
N GLU A 83 -2.82 -5.08 -27.79
CA GLU A 83 -3.11 -5.58 -29.15
C GLU A 83 -3.69 -7.01 -29.12
#